data_AF-A0A946H3X8-F1
#
_entry.id   AF-A0A946H3X8-F1
#
_cell.length_a   1.000
_cell.length_b   1.000
_cell.length_c   1.000
_cell.angle_alpha   90.00
_cell.angle_beta   90.00
_cell.angle_gamma   90.00
#
_symmetry.space_group_name_H-M   'P 1'
#
loop_
_entity.id
_entity.type
_entity.pdbx_description
1 polymer ?
#
loop_
_entity_poly.entity_id
_entity_poly.type
_entity_poly.pdbx_seq_one_letter_code
_entity_poly.pdbx_strand_id
1 'polypeptide(L)'
;MVNAYVKAHDRDLESYNSVVKEWEGKTTELGHPVGQNGGNQGDPRQPIGYWRQPIREGFVTLSEDGQPVAPLLGDLKHWDGGETAFTFGPLSYAYLCADHLCMFRFTPVTAEHSDVLVTWHVRPDAEEGKDYDLERMKWLWDVTTVEDTRIIIDNQKGVNSSRYEPGPYAPLEAYSHDFTRWYLERLAG
;
A
#
# COMPACT_ATOMS: atom_id res chain seq x y z
N MET A 1 -0.55 15.64 -9.52
CA MET A 1 -0.10 14.26 -9.77
C MET A 1 0.49 13.71 -8.49
N VAL A 2 0.17 12.46 -8.15
CA VAL A 2 0.68 11.74 -6.96
C VAL A 2 2.21 11.72 -6.93
N ASN A 3 2.89 11.81 -8.09
CA ASN A 3 4.33 12.00 -8.19
C ASN A 3 4.93 13.16 -7.37
N ALA A 4 4.12 14.12 -6.90
CA ALA A 4 4.54 15.19 -5.97
C ALA A 4 4.62 14.76 -4.49
N TYR A 5 4.11 13.56 -4.14
CA TYR A 5 4.17 13.01 -2.78
C TYR A 5 5.59 12.61 -2.38
N VAL A 6 6.32 11.96 -3.28
CA VAL A 6 7.70 11.52 -3.04
C VAL A 6 8.66 12.58 -3.60
N LYS A 7 9.34 13.35 -2.74
CA LYS A 7 10.31 14.34 -3.23
C LYS A 7 11.52 13.61 -3.80
N ALA A 8 12.20 14.21 -4.78
CA ALA A 8 13.35 13.58 -5.44
C ALA A 8 14.51 13.23 -4.48
N HIS A 9 14.68 13.98 -3.38
CA HIS A 9 15.68 13.68 -2.35
C HIS A 9 15.26 12.55 -1.40
N ASP A 10 13.95 12.28 -1.26
CA ASP A 10 13.44 11.15 -0.48
C ASP A 10 13.70 9.80 -1.18
N ARG A 11 14.31 9.83 -2.38
CA ARG A 11 14.64 8.64 -3.19
C ARG A 11 16.03 8.08 -2.92
N ASP A 12 16.86 8.78 -2.13
CA ASP A 12 18.16 8.27 -1.71
C ASP A 12 18.01 7.33 -0.50
N LEU A 13 18.53 6.11 -0.61
CA LEU A 13 18.33 5.04 0.38
C LEU A 13 18.94 5.36 1.75
N GLU A 14 20.11 6.01 1.79
CA GLU A 14 20.75 6.37 3.07
C GLU A 14 19.94 7.44 3.80
N SER A 15 19.53 8.49 3.08
CA SER A 15 18.67 9.54 3.61
C SER A 15 17.33 8.98 4.11
N TYR A 16 16.72 8.07 3.34
CA TYR A 16 15.47 7.41 3.69
C TYR A 16 15.60 6.60 4.98
N ASN A 17 16.64 5.78 5.11
CA ASN A 17 16.88 4.98 6.31
C ASN A 17 17.10 5.84 7.56
N SER A 18 17.73 7.00 7.42
CA SER A 18 17.88 7.96 8.52
C SER A 18 16.53 8.53 8.95
N VAL A 19 15.67 8.91 7.99
CA VAL A 19 14.32 9.42 8.27
C VAL A 19 13.46 8.37 8.96
N VAL A 20 13.49 7.13 8.47
CA VAL A 20 12.78 6.00 9.09
C VAL A 20 13.22 5.82 10.55
N LYS A 21 14.52 5.76 10.82
CA LYS A 21 15.03 5.54 12.18
C LYS A 21 14.66 6.66 13.16
N GLU A 22 14.72 7.91 12.71
CA GLU A 22 14.29 9.06 13.53
C GLU A 22 12.79 8.99 13.84
N TRP A 23 11.99 8.67 12.82
CA TRP A 23 10.55 8.51 12.94
C TRP A 23 10.17 7.35 13.87
N GLU A 24 10.86 6.20 13.79
CA GLU A 24 10.62 5.05 14.67
C GLU A 24 10.86 5.39 16.15
N GLY A 25 11.90 6.18 16.44
CA GLY A 25 12.18 6.66 17.79
C GLY A 25 11.02 7.49 18.35
N LYS A 26 10.62 8.53 17.61
CA LYS A 26 9.47 9.40 17.98
C LYS A 26 8.18 8.61 18.14
N THR A 27 7.93 7.67 17.24
CA THR A 27 6.72 6.85 17.23
C THR A 27 6.67 5.89 18.41
N THR A 28 7.81 5.31 18.79
CA THR A 28 7.92 4.46 19.98
C THR A 28 7.66 5.25 21.27
N GLU A 29 8.11 6.51 21.35
CA GLU A 29 7.82 7.40 22.49
C GLU A 29 6.31 7.72 22.62
N LEU A 30 5.56 7.72 21.52
CA LEU A 30 4.10 7.82 21.52
C LEU A 30 3.40 6.51 21.94
N GLY A 31 4.15 5.43 22.16
CA GLY A 31 3.62 4.10 22.46
C GLY A 31 3.01 3.38 21.25
N HIS A 32 3.29 3.86 20.03
CA HIS A 32 2.78 3.27 18.81
C HIS A 32 3.73 2.16 18.30
N PRO A 33 3.20 1.14 17.60
CA PRO A 33 4.03 0.09 17.01
C PRO A 33 4.88 0.64 15.86
N VAL A 34 6.06 0.05 15.67
CA VAL A 34 7.02 0.36 14.60
C VAL A 34 7.59 -0.92 13.99
N GLY A 35 8.27 -0.77 12.86
CA GLY A 35 8.98 -1.84 12.19
C GLY A 35 8.14 -2.61 11.18
N GLN A 36 8.65 -3.78 10.83
CA GLN A 36 8.10 -4.63 9.78
C GLN A 36 8.20 -6.08 10.19
N ASN A 37 7.24 -6.87 9.75
CA ASN A 37 7.32 -8.32 9.80
C ASN A 37 6.83 -8.85 8.46
N GLY A 38 7.74 -9.42 7.67
CA GLY A 38 7.37 -10.16 6.47
C GLY A 38 6.50 -11.39 6.77
N GLY A 39 6.27 -11.73 8.04
CA GLY A 39 5.58 -12.94 8.48
C GLY A 39 6.20 -14.15 7.80
N ASN A 40 5.41 -14.85 7.00
CA ASN A 40 5.86 -15.97 6.19
C ASN A 40 5.90 -15.61 4.69
N GLN A 41 6.59 -14.54 4.26
CA GLN A 41 6.75 -14.28 2.80
C GLN A 41 7.42 -15.45 2.03
N GLY A 42 7.99 -16.44 2.74
CA GLY A 42 8.46 -17.71 2.19
C GLY A 42 7.59 -18.95 2.46
N ASP A 43 6.44 -18.86 3.17
CA ASP A 43 5.48 -19.98 3.25
C ASP A 43 4.60 -19.93 2.01
N PRO A 44 4.59 -20.99 1.20
CA PRO A 44 3.96 -20.96 -0.10
C PRO A 44 2.43 -21.01 -0.02
N ARG A 45 1.81 -21.10 1.16
CA ARG A 45 0.35 -21.23 1.28
C ARG A 45 -0.37 -19.89 1.40
N GLN A 46 0.02 -19.03 2.34
CA GLN A 46 -0.61 -17.71 2.56
C GLN A 46 0.43 -16.72 3.10
N PRO A 47 1.12 -15.96 2.23
CA PRO A 47 2.04 -14.93 2.69
C PRO A 47 1.24 -13.85 3.42
N ILE A 48 1.57 -13.61 4.69
CA ILE A 48 1.05 -12.49 5.47
C ILE A 48 2.24 -11.68 5.90
N GLY A 49 2.18 -10.38 5.73
CA GLY A 49 3.21 -9.47 6.19
C GLY A 49 2.64 -8.10 6.50
N TYR A 50 3.43 -7.34 7.23
CA TYR A 50 3.21 -5.91 7.38
C TYR A 50 4.54 -5.17 7.36
N TRP A 51 4.49 -3.93 6.92
CA TRP A 51 5.58 -2.98 7.11
C TRP A 51 4.99 -1.64 7.47
N ARG A 52 5.68 -0.94 8.35
CA ARG A 52 5.27 0.38 8.80
C ARG A 52 6.38 1.38 8.53
N GLN A 53 6.04 2.49 7.91
CA GLN A 53 7.00 3.49 7.46
C GLN A 53 6.43 4.91 7.60
N PRO A 54 7.29 5.94 7.74
CA PRO A 54 6.84 7.32 7.65
C PRO A 54 6.28 7.61 6.25
N ILE A 55 5.20 8.38 6.18
CA ILE A 55 4.61 8.82 4.91
C ILE A 55 5.55 9.82 4.24
N ARG A 56 5.75 10.96 4.90
CA ARG A 56 6.60 12.08 4.49
C ARG A 56 6.64 13.11 5.61
N GLU A 57 7.73 13.86 5.71
CA GLU A 57 7.83 14.97 6.65
C GLU A 57 6.68 15.98 6.47
N GLY A 58 5.99 16.29 7.58
CA GLY A 58 4.84 17.20 7.63
C GLY A 58 3.49 16.56 7.25
N PHE A 59 3.48 15.30 6.85
CA PHE A 59 2.26 14.55 6.49
C PHE A 59 1.89 13.62 7.65
N VAL A 60 0.61 13.62 8.01
CA VAL A 60 0.04 12.76 9.06
C VAL A 60 -0.91 11.69 8.53
N THR A 61 -1.31 11.81 7.26
CA THR A 61 -2.17 10.85 6.55
C THR A 61 -1.95 10.94 5.03
N LEU A 62 -2.58 10.04 4.28
CA LEU A 62 -2.52 9.92 2.83
C LEU A 62 -3.56 10.80 2.11
N SER A 63 -3.51 12.11 2.38
CA SER A 63 -4.36 13.17 1.78
C SER A 63 -3.51 14.22 1.09
N GLU A 64 -4.06 14.97 0.12
CA GLU A 64 -3.32 15.79 -0.85
C GLU A 64 -2.27 16.72 -0.23
N ASP A 65 -2.59 17.26 0.94
CA ASP A 65 -1.80 18.20 1.74
C ASP A 65 -1.20 17.58 3.00
N GLY A 66 -1.40 16.27 3.20
CA GLY A 66 -0.93 15.50 4.34
C GLY A 66 -1.69 15.76 5.63
N GLN A 67 -2.76 16.57 5.60
CA GLN A 67 -3.54 16.92 6.79
C GLN A 67 -4.66 15.91 7.05
N PRO A 68 -5.12 15.76 8.31
CA PRO A 68 -6.19 14.84 8.66
C PRO A 68 -7.42 14.95 7.74
N VAL A 69 -7.98 13.80 7.38
CA VAL A 69 -9.23 13.68 6.60
C VAL A 69 -10.33 12.96 7.36
N ALA A 70 -10.00 12.35 8.51
CA ALA A 70 -10.94 11.75 9.44
C ALA A 70 -10.39 11.83 10.89
N PRO A 71 -11.19 11.47 11.92
CA PRO A 71 -10.70 11.36 13.29
C PRO A 71 -9.73 10.18 13.46
N LEU A 72 -8.88 10.22 14.48
CA LEU A 72 -8.00 9.10 14.84
C LEU A 72 -8.78 7.78 15.03
N LEU A 73 -8.25 6.71 14.45
CA LEU A 73 -8.81 5.36 14.52
C LEU A 73 -8.57 4.68 15.87
N GLY A 74 -9.56 3.90 16.27
CA GLY A 74 -9.50 3.08 17.48
C GLY A 74 -9.14 3.90 18.71
N ASP A 75 -8.08 3.48 19.40
CA ASP A 75 -7.62 4.10 20.64
C ASP A 75 -6.44 5.07 20.45
N LEU A 76 -6.01 5.34 19.21
CA LEU A 76 -4.91 6.26 18.92
C LEU A 76 -5.19 7.65 19.52
N LYS A 77 -4.18 8.25 20.14
CA LYS A 77 -4.26 9.58 20.78
C LYS A 77 -3.41 10.65 20.09
N HIS A 78 -2.51 10.22 19.22
CA HIS A 78 -1.55 11.09 18.55
C HIS A 78 -1.44 10.73 17.08
N TRP A 79 -1.04 11.72 16.28
CA TRP A 79 -0.62 11.50 14.90
C TRP A 79 0.87 11.21 14.92
N ASP A 80 1.28 10.11 14.29
CA ASP A 80 2.70 9.79 14.14
C ASP A 80 3.21 9.95 12.72
N GLY A 81 2.32 10.16 11.73
CA GLY A 81 2.70 10.29 10.32
C GLY A 81 3.23 9.01 9.68
N GLY A 82 2.89 7.85 10.26
CA GLY A 82 3.17 6.56 9.67
C GLY A 82 2.00 6.00 8.87
N GLU A 83 2.34 5.26 7.83
CA GLU A 83 1.44 4.30 7.18
C GLU A 83 1.86 2.88 7.52
N THR A 84 0.89 2.01 7.76
CA THR A 84 1.11 0.57 7.87
C THR A 84 0.49 -0.11 6.68
N ALA A 85 1.31 -0.80 5.89
CA ALA A 85 0.81 -1.66 4.84
C ALA A 85 0.75 -3.10 5.32
N PHE A 86 -0.31 -3.81 4.94
CA PHE A 86 -0.57 -5.21 5.25
C PHE A 86 -0.77 -5.98 3.95
N THR A 87 -0.31 -7.23 3.95
CA THR A 87 -0.64 -8.23 2.93
C THR A 87 -1.36 -9.39 3.58
N PHE A 88 -2.47 -9.80 2.97
CA PHE A 88 -3.27 -10.97 3.38
C PHE A 88 -3.32 -11.94 2.21
N GLY A 89 -2.33 -12.84 2.15
CA GLY A 89 -2.09 -13.60 0.95
C GLY A 89 -1.61 -12.72 -0.21
N PRO A 90 -1.67 -13.23 -1.44
CA PRO A 90 -1.05 -12.58 -2.60
C PRO A 90 -1.98 -11.62 -3.36
N LEU A 91 -3.24 -11.48 -2.94
CA LEU A 91 -4.29 -10.75 -3.69
C LEU A 91 -5.09 -9.78 -2.82
N SER A 92 -4.65 -9.52 -1.58
CA SER A 92 -5.34 -8.59 -0.69
C SER A 92 -4.34 -7.77 0.10
N TYR A 93 -4.55 -6.46 0.09
CA TYR A 93 -3.65 -5.46 0.65
C TYR A 93 -4.45 -4.50 1.50
N ALA A 94 -3.82 -3.91 2.51
CA ALA A 94 -4.42 -2.81 3.24
C ALA A 94 -3.37 -1.77 3.62
N TYR A 95 -3.79 -0.50 3.65
CA TYR A 95 -2.97 0.65 3.99
C TYR A 95 -3.68 1.41 5.10
N LEU A 96 -3.06 1.43 6.27
CA LEU A 96 -3.60 2.02 7.49
C LEU A 96 -2.81 3.26 7.84
N CYS A 97 -3.48 4.40 7.83
CA CYS A 97 -3.01 5.63 8.45
C CYS A 97 -3.63 5.79 9.84
N ALA A 98 -3.31 6.87 10.52
CA ALA A 98 -3.86 7.14 11.84
C ALA A 98 -5.37 7.40 11.85
N ASP A 99 -6.00 7.76 10.71
CA ASP A 99 -7.41 8.17 10.62
C ASP A 99 -8.31 7.34 9.71
N HIS A 100 -7.73 6.54 8.81
CA HIS A 100 -8.51 5.65 7.96
C HIS A 100 -7.69 4.43 7.51
N LEU A 101 -8.41 3.38 7.12
CA LEU A 101 -7.88 2.17 6.51
C LEU A 101 -8.40 2.06 5.08
N CYS A 102 -7.51 1.98 4.10
CA CYS A 102 -7.84 1.62 2.73
C CYS A 102 -7.51 0.14 2.50
N MET A 103 -8.45 -0.65 1.98
CA MET A 103 -8.22 -2.07 1.65
C MET A 103 -8.46 -2.33 0.17
N PHE A 104 -7.59 -3.15 -0.41
CA PHE A 104 -7.69 -3.67 -1.77
C PHE A 104 -7.93 -5.18 -1.73
N ARG A 105 -8.86 -5.64 -2.57
CA ARG A 105 -9.06 -7.07 -2.86
C ARG A 105 -9.15 -7.30 -4.36
N PHE A 106 -8.23 -8.10 -4.88
CA PHE A 106 -8.21 -8.55 -6.27
C PHE A 106 -8.93 -9.89 -6.38
N THR A 107 -9.96 -9.96 -7.20
CA THR A 107 -10.78 -11.16 -7.42
C THR A 107 -10.68 -11.59 -8.87
N PRO A 108 -9.94 -12.68 -9.18
CA PRO A 108 -9.89 -13.22 -10.55
C PRO A 108 -11.29 -13.68 -10.98
N VAL A 109 -11.76 -13.18 -12.12
CA VAL A 109 -13.06 -13.57 -12.71
C VAL A 109 -12.84 -14.48 -13.91
N THR A 110 -11.88 -14.14 -14.76
CA THR A 110 -11.43 -14.95 -15.89
C THR A 110 -9.90 -14.87 -16.02
N ALA A 111 -9.31 -15.56 -16.99
CA ALA A 111 -7.87 -15.47 -17.25
C ALA A 111 -7.41 -14.05 -17.65
N GLU A 112 -8.29 -13.23 -18.20
CA GLU A 112 -7.98 -11.87 -18.68
C GLU A 112 -8.77 -10.78 -17.94
N HIS A 113 -9.46 -11.12 -16.85
CA HIS A 113 -10.31 -10.17 -16.12
C HIS A 113 -10.29 -10.43 -14.62
N SER A 114 -10.04 -9.39 -13.85
CA SER A 114 -10.08 -9.38 -12.38
C SER A 114 -10.83 -8.15 -11.90
N ASP A 115 -11.68 -8.33 -10.89
CA ASP A 115 -12.30 -7.23 -10.17
C ASP A 115 -11.36 -6.72 -9.09
N VAL A 116 -11.24 -5.40 -8.95
CA VAL A 116 -10.53 -4.76 -7.85
C VAL A 116 -11.55 -4.02 -6.98
N LEU A 117 -11.72 -4.49 -5.75
CA LEU A 117 -12.54 -3.80 -4.76
C LEU A 117 -11.63 -2.98 -3.85
N VAL A 118 -11.88 -1.66 -3.82
CA VAL A 118 -11.21 -0.73 -2.90
C VAL A 118 -12.25 -0.25 -1.89
N THR A 119 -11.94 -0.37 -0.60
CA THR A 119 -12.83 0.09 0.49
C THR A 119 -12.07 0.96 1.48
N TRP A 120 -12.70 2.03 1.93
CA TRP A 120 -12.20 2.91 2.98
C TRP A 120 -13.01 2.71 4.25
N HIS A 121 -12.32 2.58 5.37
CA HIS A 121 -12.92 2.40 6.69
C HIS A 121 -12.48 3.53 7.61
N VAL A 122 -13.46 4.13 8.27
CA VAL A 122 -13.30 5.18 9.29
C VAL A 122 -13.85 4.70 10.63
N ARG A 123 -13.70 5.53 11.65
CA ARG A 123 -14.33 5.30 12.96
C ARG A 123 -15.85 5.16 12.82
N PRO A 124 -16.50 4.20 13.50
CA PRO A 124 -17.91 3.87 13.29
C PRO A 124 -18.92 4.97 13.66
N ASP A 125 -18.50 5.96 14.44
CA ASP A 125 -19.28 7.12 14.87
C ASP A 125 -18.94 8.39 14.06
N ALA A 126 -18.07 8.30 13.04
CA ALA A 126 -17.74 9.42 12.17
C ALA A 126 -18.80 9.60 11.07
N GLU A 127 -19.28 10.83 10.90
CA GLU A 127 -20.28 11.20 9.90
C GLU A 127 -19.63 11.93 8.71
N GLU A 128 -20.00 11.54 7.48
CA GLU A 128 -19.51 12.18 6.25
C GLU A 128 -19.87 13.67 6.21
N GLY A 129 -18.93 14.51 5.75
CA GLY A 129 -19.13 15.95 5.61
C GLY A 129 -19.08 16.72 6.94
N LYS A 130 -18.89 16.01 8.06
CA LYS A 130 -18.70 16.59 9.40
C LYS A 130 -17.40 16.13 10.02
N ASP A 131 -17.22 14.81 10.14
CA ASP A 131 -16.06 14.21 10.77
C ASP A 131 -15.02 13.77 9.74
N TYR A 132 -15.45 13.42 8.52
CA TYR A 132 -14.54 13.08 7.43
C TYR A 132 -14.94 13.66 6.06
N ASP A 133 -13.94 13.84 5.20
CA ASP A 133 -14.09 14.24 3.80
C ASP A 133 -13.80 13.03 2.89
N LEU A 134 -14.85 12.51 2.25
CA LEU A 134 -14.76 11.31 1.42
C LEU A 134 -13.87 11.51 0.18
N GLU A 135 -13.90 12.68 -0.46
CA GLU A 135 -13.14 12.92 -1.68
C GLU A 135 -11.64 13.04 -1.38
N ARG A 136 -11.28 13.79 -0.34
CA ARG A 136 -9.88 13.89 0.11
C ARG A 136 -9.31 12.55 0.59
N MET A 137 -10.14 11.74 1.23
CA MET A 137 -9.73 10.41 1.71
C MET A 137 -9.48 9.41 0.58
N LYS A 138 -10.32 9.43 -0.47
CA LYS A 138 -10.15 8.53 -1.62
C LYS A 138 -9.07 9.00 -2.57
N TRP A 139 -8.78 10.29 -2.62
CA TRP A 139 -7.97 10.93 -3.66
C TRP A 139 -6.71 10.15 -4.06
N LEU A 140 -5.86 9.78 -3.08
CA LEU A 140 -4.57 9.15 -3.39
C LEU A 140 -4.80 7.84 -4.14
N TRP A 141 -5.60 6.96 -3.54
CA TRP A 141 -5.84 5.62 -4.05
C TRP A 141 -6.76 5.60 -5.28
N ASP A 142 -7.65 6.58 -5.43
CA ASP A 142 -8.46 6.73 -6.65
C ASP A 142 -7.56 7.07 -7.85
N VAL A 143 -6.71 8.09 -7.71
CA VAL A 143 -5.80 8.52 -8.77
C VAL A 143 -4.80 7.41 -9.12
N THR A 144 -4.14 6.80 -8.13
CA THR A 144 -3.14 5.75 -8.40
C THR A 144 -3.78 4.49 -8.97
N THR A 145 -4.96 4.08 -8.51
CA THR A 145 -5.64 2.89 -9.05
C THR A 145 -6.00 3.06 -10.52
N VAL A 146 -6.43 4.25 -10.94
CA VAL A 146 -6.68 4.55 -12.36
C VAL A 146 -5.40 4.48 -13.19
N GLU A 147 -4.30 5.02 -12.65
CA GLU A 147 -2.98 4.98 -13.31
C GLU A 147 -2.46 3.54 -13.44
N ASP A 148 -2.51 2.75 -12.37
CA ASP A 148 -2.09 1.34 -12.34
C ASP A 148 -2.96 0.48 -13.26
N THR A 149 -4.27 0.71 -13.27
CA THR A 149 -5.20 -0.02 -14.17
C THR A 149 -4.80 0.16 -15.63
N ARG A 150 -4.41 1.37 -16.04
CA ARG A 150 -3.93 1.62 -17.41
C ARG A 150 -2.66 0.83 -17.71
N ILE A 151 -1.69 0.85 -16.78
CA ILE A 151 -0.42 0.10 -16.94
C ILE A 151 -0.70 -1.40 -17.06
N ILE A 152 -1.55 -1.96 -16.20
CA ILE A 152 -1.93 -3.38 -16.22
C ILE A 152 -2.58 -3.76 -17.55
N ILE A 153 -3.54 -2.96 -18.03
CA ILE A 153 -4.23 -3.21 -19.30
C ILE A 153 -3.27 -3.16 -20.48
N ASP A 154 -2.38 -2.16 -20.52
CA ASP A 154 -1.41 -2.03 -21.60
C ASP A 154 -0.36 -3.14 -21.56
N ASN A 155 0.05 -3.59 -20.36
CA ASN A 155 0.92 -4.75 -20.18
C ASN A 155 0.25 -6.04 -20.72
N GLN A 156 -1.02 -6.28 -20.40
CA GLN A 156 -1.77 -7.44 -20.92
C GLN A 156 -1.84 -7.45 -22.45
N LYS A 157 -2.07 -6.28 -23.08
CA LYS A 157 -2.05 -6.17 -24.56
C LYS A 157 -0.68 -6.57 -25.13
N GLY A 158 0.40 -6.17 -24.47
CA GLY A 158 1.76 -6.54 -24.83
C GLY A 158 1.98 -8.06 -24.75
N VAL A 159 1.59 -8.67 -23.62
CA VAL A 159 1.67 -10.12 -23.38
C VAL A 159 0.86 -10.91 -24.41
N ASN A 160 -0.28 -10.39 -24.87
CA ASN A 160 -1.12 -11.03 -25.89
C ASN A 160 -0.51 -11.02 -27.30
N SER A 161 0.61 -10.34 -27.51
CA SER A 161 1.32 -10.34 -28.80
C SER A 161 2.01 -11.68 -29.07
N SER A 162 1.94 -12.18 -30.30
CA SER A 162 2.70 -13.36 -30.73
C SER A 162 4.22 -13.16 -30.76
N ARG A 163 4.69 -11.93 -30.50
CA ARG A 163 6.12 -11.56 -30.44
C ARG A 163 6.63 -11.41 -29.02
N TYR A 164 5.77 -11.54 -28.01
CA TYR A 164 6.16 -11.43 -26.62
C TYR A 164 7.03 -12.62 -26.20
N GLU A 165 8.11 -12.33 -25.49
CA GLU A 165 8.94 -13.28 -24.77
C GLU A 165 9.16 -12.75 -23.34
N PRO A 166 9.11 -13.59 -22.30
CA PRO A 166 9.33 -13.15 -20.92
C PRO A 166 10.73 -12.54 -20.72
N GLY A 167 10.78 -11.35 -20.11
CA GLY A 167 12.02 -10.71 -19.71
C GLY A 167 12.48 -11.11 -18.30
N PRO A 168 13.74 -10.83 -17.93
CA PRO A 168 14.20 -11.00 -16.56
C PRO A 168 13.60 -9.94 -15.64
N TYR A 169 13.32 -10.31 -14.39
CA TYR A 169 12.97 -9.35 -13.34
C TYR A 169 14.16 -8.43 -13.01
N ALA A 170 13.88 -7.16 -12.80
CA ALA A 170 14.84 -6.20 -12.26
C ALA A 170 15.09 -6.47 -10.75
N PRO A 171 16.22 -6.01 -10.18
CA PRO A 171 16.50 -6.17 -8.75
C PRO A 171 15.43 -5.62 -7.80
N LEU A 172 14.67 -4.62 -8.24
CA LEU A 172 13.57 -4.00 -7.49
C LEU A 172 12.25 -4.78 -7.58
N GLU A 173 12.16 -5.82 -8.41
CA GLU A 173 10.94 -6.60 -8.67
C GLU A 173 10.90 -7.93 -7.88
N ALA A 174 11.59 -7.99 -6.74
CA ALA A 174 11.65 -9.19 -5.90
C ALA A 174 10.24 -9.72 -5.53
N TYR A 175 9.30 -8.84 -5.22
CA TYR A 175 7.92 -9.21 -4.91
C TYR A 175 7.17 -9.83 -6.11
N SER A 176 7.37 -9.31 -7.32
CA SER A 176 6.77 -9.87 -8.54
C SER A 176 7.30 -11.27 -8.83
N HIS A 177 8.60 -11.46 -8.63
CA HIS A 177 9.24 -12.75 -8.73
C HIS A 177 8.70 -13.74 -7.68
N ASP A 178 8.58 -13.33 -6.41
CA ASP A 178 8.09 -14.17 -5.33
C ASP A 178 6.61 -14.54 -5.52
N PHE A 179 5.78 -13.60 -6.01
CA PHE A 179 4.39 -13.90 -6.42
C PHE A 179 4.34 -14.97 -7.53
N THR A 180 5.20 -14.86 -8.54
CA THR A 180 5.26 -15.83 -9.64
C THR A 180 5.68 -17.21 -9.14
N ARG A 181 6.69 -17.27 -8.27
CA ARG A 181 7.12 -18.51 -7.62
C ARG A 181 5.95 -19.14 -6.86
N TRP A 182 5.30 -18.36 -5.99
CA TRP A 182 4.13 -18.80 -5.22
C TRP A 182 3.03 -19.37 -6.13
N TYR A 183 2.71 -18.67 -7.22
CA TYR A 183 1.69 -19.11 -8.18
C TYR A 183 2.03 -20.46 -8.83
N LEU A 184 3.26 -20.63 -9.30
CA LEU A 184 3.71 -21.88 -9.92
C LEU A 184 3.72 -23.05 -8.93
N GLU A 185 4.13 -22.81 -7.68
CA GLU A 185 4.08 -23.82 -6.63
C GLU A 185 2.64 -24.23 -6.28
N ARG A 186 1.67 -23.31 -6.37
CA ARG A 186 0.25 -23.63 -6.16
C ARG A 186 -0.39 -24.36 -7.32
N LEU A 187 0.10 -24.16 -8.54
CA LEU A 187 -0.32 -24.95 -9.70
C LEU A 187 0.27 -26.37 -9.69
N ALA A 188 1.44 -26.57 -9.09
CA ALA A 188 2.15 -27.85 -9.11
C ALA A 188 1.54 -28.94 -8.20
N GLY A 189 0.67 -28.57 -7.24
CA GLY A 189 0.09 -29.46 -6.22
C GLY A 189 0.86 -29.41 -4.91
#